data_AF-A0A2G9XZL8-F1
#
_entry.id   AF-A0A2G9XZL8-F1
#
_cell.length_a   1.000
_cell.length_b   1.000
_cell.length_c   1.000
_cell.angle_alpha   90.00
_cell.angle_beta   90.00
_cell.angle_gamma   90.00
#
_symmetry.space_group_name_H-M   'P 1'
#
loop_
_entity.id
_entity.type
_entity.pdbx_description
1 polymer ?
#
loop_
_entity_poly.entity_id
_entity_poly.type
_entity_poly.pdbx_seq_one_letter_code
_entity_poly.pdbx_strand_id
1 'polypeptide(L)'
;ALKPTKVYFLYTEKSEKFINQIVNECNLSPTQVKRDKVEKADASDVYEKIRKRWQDWKNQGGMAIDMTGGTKSMVTGCSVAAALLNIHLLYVDSVFGWLPRISKPGTEHIVLLSNPLDIFGDLEEEKAIDLFNSYDWPAAIGIIGRLINQVTDPRKFEVEKTLCEAYGAWDRFEFEKTLQSLKFGLSEIKRYRIKSDKIRQIQNHQEILEMLSKNQKKSFFLLLKDNLFAKTLMVDVYSNAERRASQGCYDDAIIRLYRVLELISQYRLAKYDINTSEVKVSDETTIQKFETLSERVYGTKRGLADKIALMDSWILLYAKGDV
;
A
#
# COMPACT_ATOMS: atom_id res chain seq x y z
N ALA A 1 -8.84 4.65 40.94
CA ALA A 1 -7.74 4.68 39.95
C ALA A 1 -8.17 5.29 38.61
N LEU A 2 -9.25 4.83 37.94
CA LEU A 2 -9.61 5.29 36.57
C LEU A 2 -10.67 6.41 36.47
N LYS A 3 -11.55 6.59 37.47
CA LYS A 3 -12.62 7.62 37.51
C LYS A 3 -13.41 7.77 36.17
N PRO A 4 -14.03 6.69 35.66
CA PRO A 4 -14.72 6.73 34.37
C PRO A 4 -15.96 7.64 34.42
N THR A 5 -16.23 8.35 33.31
CA THR A 5 -17.45 9.17 33.17
C THR A 5 -18.68 8.32 32.88
N LYS A 6 -18.48 7.14 32.24
CA LYS A 6 -19.52 6.15 31.92
C LYS A 6 -19.01 4.74 32.21
N VAL A 7 -19.91 3.85 32.62
CA VAL A 7 -19.63 2.45 32.95
C VAL A 7 -20.63 1.55 32.24
N TYR A 8 -20.14 0.49 31.62
CA TYR A 8 -20.96 -0.50 30.94
C TYR A 8 -20.73 -1.89 31.54
N PHE A 9 -21.75 -2.47 32.16
CA PHE A 9 -21.69 -3.81 32.72
C PHE A 9 -22.22 -4.85 31.73
N LEU A 10 -21.37 -5.80 31.36
CA LEU A 10 -21.80 -7.04 30.72
C LEU A 10 -21.96 -8.11 31.81
N TYR A 11 -23.16 -8.65 31.96
CA TYR A 11 -23.47 -9.54 33.08
C TYR A 11 -24.22 -10.79 32.64
N THR A 12 -24.07 -11.87 33.39
CA THR A 12 -24.92 -13.07 33.25
C THR A 12 -26.09 -12.99 34.21
N GLU A 13 -27.14 -13.79 33.98
CA GLU A 13 -28.30 -13.86 34.89
C GLU A 13 -27.92 -14.04 36.36
N LYS A 14 -26.92 -14.88 36.65
CA LYS A 14 -26.45 -15.14 38.02
C LYS A 14 -25.76 -13.94 38.66
N SER A 15 -25.15 -13.07 37.86
CA SER A 15 -24.34 -11.94 38.34
C SER A 15 -25.10 -10.61 38.37
N GLU A 16 -26.32 -10.55 37.82
CA GLU A 16 -27.15 -9.32 37.80
C GLU A 16 -27.35 -8.72 39.19
N LYS A 17 -27.59 -9.57 40.18
CA LYS A 17 -27.84 -9.17 41.58
C LYS A 17 -26.70 -8.38 42.21
N PHE A 18 -25.47 -8.49 41.70
CA PHE A 18 -24.31 -7.79 42.24
C PHE A 18 -24.12 -6.38 41.67
N ILE A 19 -24.79 -6.04 40.55
CA ILE A 19 -24.59 -4.75 39.89
C ILE A 19 -24.98 -3.59 40.81
N ASN A 20 -26.11 -3.69 41.50
CA ASN A 20 -26.58 -2.63 42.40
C ASN A 20 -25.63 -2.43 43.58
N GLN A 21 -25.04 -3.52 44.10
CA GLN A 21 -24.02 -3.46 45.15
C GLN A 21 -22.77 -2.70 44.64
N ILE A 22 -22.25 -3.07 43.46
CA ILE A 22 -21.07 -2.42 42.86
C ILE A 22 -21.33 -0.93 42.61
N VAL A 23 -22.50 -0.58 42.06
CA VAL A 23 -22.89 0.82 41.81
C VAL A 23 -22.89 1.65 43.09
N ASN A 24 -23.41 1.09 44.18
CA ASN A 24 -23.42 1.75 45.49
C ASN A 24 -22.01 1.89 46.08
N GLU A 25 -21.23 0.81 46.12
CA GLU A 25 -19.87 0.80 46.66
C GLU A 25 -18.91 1.73 45.89
N CYS A 26 -19.14 1.87 44.58
CA CYS A 26 -18.35 2.75 43.71
C CYS A 26 -18.90 4.18 43.59
N ASN A 27 -19.99 4.52 44.28
CA ASN A 27 -20.68 5.82 44.19
C ASN A 27 -20.98 6.26 42.75
N LEU A 28 -21.45 5.33 41.90
CA LEU A 28 -21.79 5.61 40.50
C LEU A 28 -23.22 6.17 40.39
N SER A 29 -23.42 7.22 39.61
CA SER A 29 -24.76 7.73 39.30
C SER A 29 -25.49 6.78 38.33
N PRO A 30 -26.83 6.60 38.45
CA PRO A 30 -27.62 5.83 37.49
C PRO A 30 -27.46 6.27 36.03
N THR A 31 -27.20 7.56 35.80
CA THR A 31 -26.98 8.12 34.45
C THR A 31 -25.65 7.73 33.83
N GLN A 32 -24.67 7.33 34.65
CA GLN A 32 -23.36 6.88 34.20
C GLN A 32 -23.36 5.40 33.81
N VAL A 33 -24.36 4.64 34.23
CA VAL A 33 -24.37 3.18 34.15
C VAL A 33 -25.27 2.70 33.00
N LYS A 34 -24.70 1.84 32.16
CA LYS A 34 -25.44 0.97 31.23
C LYS A 34 -25.13 -0.48 31.56
N ARG A 35 -26.05 -1.38 31.21
CA ARG A 35 -25.85 -2.81 31.40
C ARG A 35 -26.61 -3.61 30.35
N ASP A 36 -26.02 -4.68 29.84
CA ASP A 36 -26.67 -5.65 28.97
C ASP A 36 -26.36 -7.08 29.48
N LYS A 37 -27.39 -7.93 29.55
CA LYS A 37 -27.23 -9.35 29.88
C LYS A 37 -26.51 -10.05 28.72
N VAL A 38 -25.52 -10.89 28.97
CA VAL A 38 -24.80 -11.70 27.96
C VAL A 38 -24.98 -13.20 28.20
N GLU A 39 -24.94 -13.97 27.12
CA GLU A 39 -24.89 -15.42 27.19
C GLU A 39 -23.49 -15.92 27.58
N LYS A 40 -23.42 -16.73 28.63
CA LYS A 40 -22.17 -17.07 29.34
C LYS A 40 -21.11 -17.78 28.46
N ALA A 41 -21.56 -18.48 27.43
CA ALA A 41 -20.71 -19.31 26.55
C ALA A 41 -20.46 -18.66 25.18
N ASP A 42 -21.03 -17.48 24.90
CA ASP A 42 -21.02 -16.86 23.58
C ASP A 42 -20.10 -15.64 23.54
N ALA A 43 -18.91 -15.81 22.95
CA ALA A 43 -17.96 -14.72 22.75
C ALA A 43 -18.45 -13.69 21.70
N SER A 44 -19.28 -14.12 20.75
CA SER A 44 -19.82 -13.27 19.68
C SER A 44 -20.86 -12.30 20.23
N ASP A 45 -21.74 -12.77 21.13
CA ASP A 45 -22.72 -11.91 21.84
C ASP A 45 -22.01 -10.80 22.63
N VAL A 46 -20.92 -11.15 23.32
CA VAL A 46 -20.06 -10.19 24.05
C VAL A 46 -19.46 -9.17 23.08
N TYR A 47 -18.84 -9.63 21.98
CA TYR A 47 -18.25 -8.74 20.98
C TYR A 47 -19.29 -7.78 20.39
N GLU A 48 -20.47 -8.28 20.00
CA GLU A 48 -21.54 -7.47 19.40
C GLU A 48 -22.01 -6.36 20.36
N LYS A 49 -22.21 -6.72 21.63
CA LYS A 49 -22.61 -5.78 22.68
C LYS A 49 -21.55 -4.72 22.95
N ILE A 50 -20.26 -5.09 22.96
CA ILE A 50 -19.16 -4.14 23.08
C ILE A 50 -19.12 -3.24 21.85
N ARG A 51 -19.18 -3.80 20.64
CA ARG A 51 -19.13 -3.04 19.38
C ARG A 51 -20.24 -2.00 19.30
N LYS A 52 -21.46 -2.38 19.68
CA LYS A 52 -22.60 -1.46 19.72
C LYS A 52 -22.34 -0.28 20.66
N ARG A 53 -21.83 -0.56 21.87
CA ARG A 53 -21.50 0.47 22.86
C ARG A 53 -20.30 1.32 22.49
N TRP A 54 -19.29 0.73 21.87
CA TRP A 54 -18.17 1.45 21.28
C TRP A 54 -18.65 2.42 20.20
N GLN A 55 -19.56 2.01 19.31
CA GLN A 55 -20.12 2.90 18.29
C GLN A 55 -20.83 4.11 18.92
N ASP A 56 -21.56 3.90 20.03
CA ASP A 56 -22.26 4.97 20.75
C ASP A 56 -21.27 5.95 21.43
N TRP A 57 -20.11 5.48 21.89
CA TRP A 57 -19.23 6.21 22.80
C TRP A 57 -17.85 6.60 22.24
N LYS A 58 -17.45 6.10 21.08
CA LYS A 58 -16.10 6.28 20.52
C LYS A 58 -15.63 7.74 20.37
N ASN A 59 -16.56 8.68 20.25
CA ASN A 59 -16.26 10.12 20.14
C ASN A 59 -16.28 10.86 21.49
N GLN A 60 -16.45 10.15 22.61
CA GLN A 60 -16.67 10.75 23.94
C GLN A 60 -15.46 10.59 24.88
N GLY A 61 -14.35 10.04 24.38
CA GLY A 61 -13.11 9.85 25.12
C GLY A 61 -12.53 8.45 24.95
N GLY A 62 -11.42 8.19 25.66
CA GLY A 62 -10.78 6.87 25.69
C GLY A 62 -11.68 5.82 26.35
N MET A 63 -11.63 4.60 25.81
CA MET A 63 -12.38 3.46 26.33
C MET A 63 -11.42 2.41 26.91
N ALA A 64 -11.88 1.69 27.91
CA ALA A 64 -11.16 0.55 28.46
C ALA A 64 -12.12 -0.60 28.78
N ILE A 65 -11.66 -1.83 28.61
CA ILE A 65 -12.38 -3.06 28.94
C ILE A 65 -11.64 -3.75 30.07
N ASP A 66 -12.31 -3.95 31.20
CA ASP A 66 -11.81 -4.80 32.28
C ASP A 66 -12.30 -6.24 32.07
N MET A 67 -11.37 -7.16 31.88
CA MET A 67 -11.65 -8.59 31.70
C MET A 67 -11.26 -9.46 32.90
N THR A 68 -11.03 -8.85 34.08
CA THR A 68 -10.68 -9.56 35.32
C THR A 68 -11.75 -10.60 35.69
N GLY A 69 -13.02 -10.23 35.55
CA GLY A 69 -14.17 -11.09 35.80
C GLY A 69 -14.81 -11.62 34.53
N GLY A 70 -15.46 -12.78 34.63
CA GLY A 70 -16.20 -13.40 33.52
C GLY A 70 -15.76 -14.82 33.23
N THR A 71 -16.44 -15.47 32.29
CA THR A 71 -15.98 -16.77 31.77
C THR A 71 -14.87 -16.59 30.75
N LYS A 72 -14.19 -17.69 30.43
CA LYS A 72 -13.22 -17.71 29.32
C LYS A 72 -13.83 -17.18 28.01
N SER A 73 -15.07 -17.57 27.67
CA SER A 73 -15.76 -17.05 26.47
C SER A 73 -15.97 -15.53 26.52
N MET A 74 -16.39 -14.99 27.67
CA MET A 74 -16.54 -13.54 27.84
C MET A 74 -15.20 -12.81 27.72
N VAL A 75 -14.16 -13.33 28.40
CA VAL A 75 -12.80 -12.80 28.32
C VAL A 75 -12.32 -12.79 26.86
N THR A 76 -12.51 -13.88 26.11
CA THR A 76 -12.19 -13.94 24.69
C THR A 76 -12.93 -12.88 23.87
N GLY A 77 -14.25 -12.72 24.06
CA GLY A 77 -15.03 -11.69 23.38
C GLY A 77 -14.53 -10.27 23.69
N CYS A 78 -14.20 -10.00 24.95
CA CYS A 78 -13.59 -8.76 25.40
C CYS A 78 -12.22 -8.51 24.75
N SER A 79 -11.34 -9.51 24.74
CA SER A 79 -9.99 -9.40 24.16
C SER A 79 -10.04 -9.15 22.66
N VAL A 80 -10.91 -9.86 21.93
CA VAL A 80 -11.10 -9.66 20.49
C VAL A 80 -11.69 -8.27 20.20
N ALA A 81 -12.68 -7.83 20.97
CA ALA A 81 -13.24 -6.50 20.82
C ALA A 81 -12.21 -5.41 21.10
N ALA A 82 -11.40 -5.58 22.14
CA ALA A 82 -10.33 -4.65 22.47
C ALA A 82 -9.30 -4.52 21.34
N ALA A 83 -8.83 -5.65 20.81
CA ALA A 83 -7.86 -5.68 19.73
C ALA A 83 -8.39 -5.06 18.42
N LEU A 84 -9.62 -5.40 18.01
CA LEU A 84 -10.17 -4.95 16.72
C LEU A 84 -10.75 -3.53 16.75
N LEU A 85 -11.18 -3.04 17.91
CA LEU A 85 -11.79 -1.71 18.05
C LEU A 85 -10.83 -0.68 18.66
N ASN A 86 -9.56 -1.07 18.86
CA ASN A 86 -8.52 -0.26 19.50
C ASN A 86 -8.97 0.31 20.85
N ILE A 87 -9.43 -0.56 21.75
CA ILE A 87 -9.86 -0.24 23.11
C ILE A 87 -8.82 -0.77 24.10
N HIS A 88 -8.45 0.00 25.12
CA HIS A 88 -7.50 -0.46 26.13
C HIS A 88 -8.03 -1.69 26.87
N LEU A 89 -7.25 -2.76 26.90
CA LEU A 89 -7.60 -3.98 27.62
C LEU A 89 -6.93 -3.98 29.00
N LEU A 90 -7.72 -4.12 30.05
CA LEU A 90 -7.28 -4.08 31.44
C LEU A 90 -7.55 -5.41 32.13
N TYR A 91 -6.67 -5.76 33.07
CA TYR A 91 -6.97 -6.73 34.11
C TYR A 91 -6.42 -6.27 35.45
N VAL A 92 -7.05 -6.68 36.54
CA VAL A 92 -6.57 -6.45 37.90
C VAL A 92 -5.74 -7.65 38.31
N ASP A 93 -4.44 -7.43 38.49
CA ASP A 93 -3.52 -8.44 39.02
C ASP A 93 -3.34 -8.26 40.53
N SER A 94 -2.87 -9.31 41.20
CA SER A 94 -2.57 -9.27 42.64
C SER A 94 -1.50 -10.29 43.04
N VAL A 95 -0.79 -10.03 44.13
CA VAL A 95 0.16 -10.99 44.68
C VAL A 95 -0.62 -12.07 45.44
N PHE A 96 -0.52 -13.31 44.98
CA PHE A 96 -1.13 -14.44 45.67
C PHE A 96 -0.36 -14.80 46.95
N GLY A 97 -1.11 -15.09 48.01
CA GLY A 97 -0.57 -15.63 49.25
C GLY A 97 -0.14 -17.09 49.12
N TRP A 98 0.26 -17.69 50.24
CA TRP A 98 0.60 -19.11 50.30
C TRP A 98 -0.63 -20.02 50.16
N LEU A 99 -1.82 -19.49 50.47
CA LEU A 99 -3.09 -20.17 50.22
C LEU A 99 -3.53 -19.98 48.76
N PRO A 100 -3.85 -21.06 48.02
CA PRO A 100 -4.31 -20.96 46.64
C PRO A 100 -5.54 -20.05 46.53
N ARG A 101 -5.54 -19.14 45.54
CA ARG A 101 -6.67 -18.27 45.16
C ARG A 101 -7.06 -17.20 46.18
N ILE A 102 -6.21 -16.92 47.18
CA ILE A 102 -6.39 -15.75 48.06
C ILE A 102 -5.30 -14.73 47.74
N SER A 103 -5.71 -13.57 47.24
CA SER A 103 -4.83 -12.43 47.02
C SER A 103 -4.40 -11.82 48.37
N LYS A 104 -3.20 -11.26 48.44
CA LYS A 104 -2.78 -10.43 49.56
C LYS A 104 -3.48 -9.07 49.44
N PRO A 105 -4.33 -8.66 50.41
CA PRO A 105 -5.03 -7.38 50.33
C PRO A 105 -4.07 -6.20 50.19
N GLY A 106 -4.42 -5.24 49.33
CA GLY A 106 -3.63 -4.03 49.06
C GLY A 106 -2.54 -4.22 48.00
N THR A 107 -2.45 -5.41 47.39
CA THR A 107 -1.52 -5.68 46.28
C THR A 107 -2.20 -5.65 44.91
N GLU A 108 -3.52 -5.45 44.89
CA GLU A 108 -4.31 -5.32 43.68
C GLU A 108 -3.87 -4.10 42.88
N HIS A 109 -3.58 -4.29 41.60
CA HIS A 109 -3.19 -3.21 40.70
C HIS A 109 -3.71 -3.45 39.29
N ILE A 110 -3.97 -2.35 38.56
CA ILE A 110 -4.46 -2.41 37.18
C ILE A 110 -3.27 -2.61 36.27
N VAL A 111 -3.36 -3.62 35.40
CA VAL A 111 -2.40 -3.86 34.33
C VAL A 111 -3.07 -3.57 33.00
N LEU A 112 -2.41 -2.73 32.19
CA LEU A 112 -2.77 -2.49 30.81
C LEU A 112 -2.11 -3.57 29.95
N LEU A 113 -2.93 -4.35 29.24
CA LEU A 113 -2.43 -5.28 28.25
C LEU A 113 -2.27 -4.60 26.91
N SER A 114 -1.05 -4.63 26.39
CA SER A 114 -0.76 -4.19 25.04
C SER A 114 -1.42 -5.11 24.03
N ASN A 115 -2.03 -4.53 22.99
CA ASN A 115 -2.57 -5.29 21.87
C ASN A 115 -1.41 -5.80 20.99
N PRO A 116 -1.22 -7.13 20.84
CA PRO A 116 -0.13 -7.67 20.03
C PRO A 116 -0.22 -7.19 18.58
N LEU A 117 -1.42 -7.01 18.04
CA LEU A 117 -1.61 -6.53 16.66
C LEU A 117 -1.06 -5.11 16.48
N ASP A 118 -1.16 -4.25 17.50
CA ASP A 118 -0.58 -2.90 17.47
C ASP A 118 0.95 -2.94 17.69
N ILE A 119 1.44 -3.85 18.53
CA ILE A 119 2.87 -4.00 18.83
C ILE A 119 3.65 -4.48 17.61
N PHE A 120 3.08 -5.43 16.88
CA PHE A 120 3.72 -6.06 15.72
C PHE A 120 3.28 -5.44 14.40
N GLY A 121 2.12 -4.77 14.37
CA GLY A 121 1.61 -4.07 13.20
C GLY A 121 0.99 -4.98 12.14
N ASP A 122 0.63 -6.23 12.49
CA ASP A 122 0.26 -7.26 11.52
C ASP A 122 -0.92 -6.84 10.62
N LEU A 123 -1.96 -6.21 11.19
CA LEU A 123 -3.14 -5.78 10.43
C LEU A 123 -2.85 -4.59 9.50
N GLU A 124 -2.05 -3.64 9.98
CA GLU A 124 -1.62 -2.49 9.21
C GLU A 124 -0.67 -2.93 8.10
N GLU A 125 0.20 -3.91 8.34
CA GLU A 125 1.09 -4.48 7.34
C GLU A 125 0.28 -5.12 6.21
N GLU A 126 -0.70 -5.97 6.51
CA GLU A 126 -1.57 -6.57 5.48
C GLU A 126 -2.25 -5.50 4.61
N LYS A 127 -2.80 -4.44 5.22
CA LYS A 127 -3.39 -3.32 4.47
C LYS A 127 -2.36 -2.60 3.60
N ALA A 128 -1.14 -2.43 4.07
CA ALA A 128 -0.07 -1.81 3.29
C ALA A 128 0.32 -2.69 2.09
N ILE A 129 0.37 -4.01 2.27
CA ILE A 129 0.62 -4.98 1.21
C ILE A 129 -0.49 -4.93 0.15
N ASP A 130 -1.76 -4.88 0.56
CA ASP A 130 -2.89 -4.77 -0.36
C ASP A 130 -2.81 -3.50 -1.20
N LEU A 131 -2.51 -2.36 -0.57
CA LEU A 131 -2.32 -1.08 -1.26
C LEU A 131 -1.13 -1.09 -2.21
N PHE A 132 -0.02 -1.71 -1.81
CA PHE A 132 1.15 -1.92 -2.67
C PHE A 132 0.79 -2.74 -3.90
N ASN A 133 0.04 -3.84 -3.72
CA ASN A 133 -0.38 -4.72 -4.80
C ASN A 133 -1.41 -4.07 -5.75
N SER A 134 -2.19 -3.10 -5.26
CA SER A 134 -3.05 -2.25 -6.10
C SER A 134 -2.34 -1.02 -6.68
N TYR A 135 -1.03 -0.93 -6.53
CA TYR A 135 -0.19 0.18 -7.01
C TYR A 135 -0.53 1.55 -6.39
N ASP A 136 -1.19 1.57 -5.22
CA ASP A 136 -1.45 2.79 -4.43
C ASP A 136 -0.25 3.06 -3.51
N TRP A 137 0.86 3.45 -4.15
CA TRP A 137 2.12 3.71 -3.47
C TRP A 137 1.99 4.75 -2.34
N PRO A 138 1.33 5.92 -2.54
CA PRO A 138 1.20 6.92 -1.49
C PRO A 138 0.45 6.41 -0.26
N ALA A 139 -0.65 5.67 -0.45
CA ALA A 139 -1.40 5.13 0.68
C ALA A 139 -0.59 4.06 1.43
N ALA A 140 0.07 3.14 0.71
CA ALA A 140 0.95 2.13 1.30
C ALA A 140 2.09 2.77 2.12
N ILE A 141 2.80 3.75 1.55
CA ILE A 141 3.85 4.51 2.25
C ILE A 141 3.30 5.18 3.51
N GLY A 142 2.07 5.71 3.45
CA GLY A 142 1.40 6.33 4.60
C GLY A 142 1.12 5.35 5.74
N ILE A 143 0.72 4.11 5.44
CA ILE A 143 0.53 3.06 6.46
C ILE A 143 1.87 2.62 7.03
N ILE A 144 2.85 2.28 6.17
CA ILE A 144 4.18 1.82 6.59
C ILE A 144 4.88 2.90 7.44
N GLY A 145 4.71 4.17 7.10
CA GLY A 145 5.22 5.29 7.89
C GLY A 145 4.65 5.35 9.31
N ARG A 146 3.39 4.94 9.53
CA ARG A 146 2.84 4.83 10.89
C ARG A 146 3.41 3.61 11.62
N LEU A 147 3.49 2.46 10.94
CA LEU A 147 4.08 1.24 11.48
C LEU A 147 5.48 1.46 12.04
N ILE A 148 6.36 2.13 11.28
CA ILE A 148 7.73 2.48 11.71
C ILE A 148 7.76 3.19 13.07
N ASN A 149 6.74 3.99 13.39
CA ASN A 149 6.67 4.75 14.65
C ASN A 149 6.00 3.99 15.81
N GLN A 150 5.37 2.86 15.54
CA GLN A 150 4.54 2.13 16.50
C GLN A 150 5.15 0.80 16.94
N VAL A 151 5.79 0.10 16.00
CA VAL A 151 6.30 -1.25 16.23
C VAL A 151 7.62 -1.25 16.99
N THR A 152 7.90 -2.38 17.66
CA THR A 152 9.13 -2.53 18.45
C THR A 152 10.39 -2.58 17.58
N ASP A 153 10.31 -3.17 16.38
CA ASP A 153 11.43 -3.26 15.43
C ASP A 153 11.03 -2.70 14.06
N PRO A 154 11.40 -1.44 13.73
CA PRO A 154 10.96 -0.78 12.51
C PRO A 154 11.76 -1.18 11.27
N ARG A 155 12.89 -1.89 11.40
CA ARG A 155 13.88 -2.09 10.32
C ARG A 155 13.29 -2.73 9.07
N LYS A 156 12.41 -3.72 9.25
CA LYS A 156 11.67 -4.35 8.16
C LYS A 156 10.82 -3.33 7.40
N PHE A 157 10.04 -2.53 8.13
CA PHE A 157 9.14 -1.53 7.57
C PHE A 157 9.90 -0.35 6.93
N GLU A 158 11.08 0.01 7.44
CA GLU A 158 11.96 1.01 6.80
C GLU A 158 12.43 0.55 5.42
N VAL A 159 12.80 -0.73 5.29
CA VAL A 159 13.14 -1.35 4.02
C VAL A 159 11.94 -1.40 3.08
N GLU A 160 10.77 -1.83 3.57
CA GLU A 160 9.54 -1.89 2.78
C GLU A 160 9.11 -0.52 2.28
N LYS A 161 9.20 0.51 3.13
CA LYS A 161 8.94 1.90 2.75
C LYS A 161 9.87 2.34 1.62
N THR A 162 11.17 2.06 1.75
CA THR A 162 12.18 2.36 0.72
C THR A 162 11.83 1.69 -0.61
N LEU A 163 11.44 0.42 -0.58
CA LEU A 163 11.05 -0.32 -1.79
C LEU A 163 9.76 0.24 -2.40
N CYS A 164 8.76 0.55 -1.58
CA CYS A 164 7.50 1.15 -2.02
C CYS A 164 7.73 2.54 -2.68
N GLU A 165 8.59 3.37 -2.08
CA GLU A 165 9.00 4.65 -2.66
C GLU A 165 9.74 4.46 -3.99
N ALA A 166 10.60 3.43 -4.10
CA ALA A 166 11.29 3.10 -5.34
C ALA A 166 10.31 2.71 -6.46
N TYR A 167 9.39 1.78 -6.22
CA TYR A 167 8.40 1.39 -7.23
C TYR A 167 7.46 2.55 -7.60
N GLY A 168 7.08 3.40 -6.65
CA GLY A 168 6.34 4.61 -6.94
C GLY A 168 7.13 5.60 -7.81
N ALA A 169 8.45 5.72 -7.62
CA ALA A 169 9.32 6.51 -8.49
C ALA A 169 9.45 5.90 -9.89
N TRP A 170 9.53 4.57 -9.98
CA TRP A 170 9.53 3.86 -11.26
C TRP A 170 8.25 4.14 -12.05
N ASP A 171 7.10 4.11 -11.38
CA ASP A 171 5.81 4.40 -12.01
C ASP A 171 5.70 5.82 -12.59
N ARG A 172 6.56 6.74 -12.13
CA ARG A 172 6.71 8.11 -12.66
C ARG A 172 7.88 8.25 -13.64
N PHE A 173 8.46 7.13 -14.08
CA PHE A 173 9.62 7.06 -14.97
C PHE A 173 10.90 7.72 -14.39
N GLU A 174 11.01 7.84 -13.06
CA GLU A 174 12.20 8.34 -12.36
C GLU A 174 13.25 7.23 -12.22
N PHE A 175 13.77 6.70 -13.34
CA PHE A 175 14.60 5.48 -13.37
C PHE A 175 15.87 5.54 -12.51
N GLU A 176 16.60 6.66 -12.56
CA GLU A 176 17.86 6.81 -11.81
C GLU A 176 17.63 6.82 -10.29
N LYS A 177 16.61 7.56 -9.84
CA LYS A 177 16.20 7.58 -8.44
C LYS A 177 15.74 6.19 -7.99
N THR A 178 14.93 5.53 -8.81
CA THR A 178 14.47 4.16 -8.55
C THR A 178 15.66 3.21 -8.37
N LEU A 179 16.63 3.27 -9.28
CA LEU A 179 17.83 2.44 -9.23
C LEU A 179 18.62 2.64 -7.92
N GLN A 180 18.81 3.90 -7.51
CA GLN A 180 19.49 4.24 -6.26
C GLN A 180 18.73 3.71 -5.04
N SER A 181 17.41 3.92 -4.99
CA SER A 181 16.55 3.44 -3.90
C SER A 181 16.50 1.91 -3.82
N LEU A 182 16.44 1.19 -4.95
CA LEU A 182 16.49 -0.27 -4.95
C LEU A 182 17.85 -0.80 -4.48
N LYS A 183 18.96 -0.18 -4.89
CA LYS A 183 20.30 -0.54 -4.40
C LYS A 183 20.41 -0.37 -2.89
N PHE A 184 19.90 0.74 -2.36
CA PHE A 184 19.85 0.99 -0.93
C PHE A 184 18.94 0.00 -0.19
N GLY A 185 17.74 -0.28 -0.70
CA GLY A 185 16.84 -1.28 -0.12
C GLY A 185 17.47 -2.68 -0.08
N LEU A 186 18.12 -3.12 -1.16
CA LEU A 186 18.85 -4.40 -1.21
C LEU A 186 20.02 -4.45 -0.22
N SER A 187 20.76 -3.35 -0.03
CA SER A 187 21.83 -3.31 0.98
C SER A 187 21.28 -3.43 2.39
N GLU A 188 20.15 -2.79 2.68
CA GLU A 188 19.52 -2.87 4.01
C GLU A 188 18.88 -4.24 4.26
N ILE A 189 18.26 -4.88 3.25
CA ILE A 189 17.82 -6.30 3.33
C ILE A 189 18.98 -7.18 3.78
N LYS A 190 20.14 -7.04 3.14
CA LYS A 190 21.34 -7.82 3.47
C LYS A 190 21.87 -7.48 4.86
N ARG A 191 21.94 -6.19 5.21
CA ARG A 191 22.42 -5.69 6.51
C ARG A 191 21.58 -6.24 7.67
N TYR A 192 20.26 -6.21 7.51
CA TYR A 192 19.30 -6.66 8.52
C TYR A 192 18.99 -8.17 8.43
N ARG A 193 19.56 -8.88 7.46
CA ARG A 193 19.36 -10.32 7.22
C ARG A 193 17.87 -10.67 7.03
N ILE A 194 17.12 -9.78 6.39
CA ILE A 194 15.71 -10.00 6.05
C ILE A 194 15.63 -11.10 5.01
N LYS A 195 14.84 -12.14 5.30
CA LYS A 195 14.63 -13.26 4.37
C LYS A 195 13.45 -12.93 3.46
N SER A 196 13.65 -13.00 2.15
CA SER A 196 12.59 -12.86 1.16
C SER A 196 12.91 -13.67 -0.09
N ASP A 197 11.90 -14.32 -0.66
CA ASP A 197 11.97 -15.01 -1.95
C ASP A 197 12.04 -14.01 -3.13
N LYS A 198 11.71 -12.74 -2.89
CA LYS A 198 11.68 -11.67 -3.92
C LYS A 198 13.03 -11.00 -4.18
N ILE A 199 14.07 -11.31 -3.41
CA ILE A 199 15.39 -10.67 -3.55
C ILE A 199 15.92 -10.79 -4.99
N ARG A 200 15.81 -11.98 -5.60
CA ARG A 200 16.24 -12.21 -6.99
C ARG A 200 15.42 -11.38 -7.98
N GLN A 201 14.12 -11.24 -7.75
CA GLN A 201 13.26 -10.41 -8.59
C GLN A 201 13.66 -8.93 -8.52
N ILE A 202 13.94 -8.41 -7.32
CA ILE A 202 14.40 -7.03 -7.13
C ILE A 202 15.76 -6.81 -7.80
N GLN A 203 16.65 -7.80 -7.78
CA GLN A 203 17.93 -7.75 -8.51
C GLN A 203 17.72 -7.69 -10.03
N ASN A 204 16.80 -8.50 -10.59
CA ASN A 204 16.46 -8.42 -12.01
C ASN A 204 15.89 -7.02 -12.38
N HIS A 205 15.07 -6.44 -11.52
CA HIS A 205 14.57 -5.07 -11.71
C HIS A 205 15.70 -4.03 -11.74
N GLN A 206 16.73 -4.21 -10.91
CA GLN A 206 17.91 -3.35 -10.92
C GLN A 206 18.61 -3.37 -12.28
N GLU A 207 18.79 -4.54 -12.91
CA GLU A 207 19.42 -4.67 -14.24
C GLU A 207 18.62 -3.95 -15.33
N ILE A 208 17.29 -4.05 -15.28
CA ILE A 208 16.38 -3.32 -16.17
C ILE A 208 16.56 -1.82 -15.99
N LEU A 209 16.59 -1.34 -14.75
CA LEU A 209 16.74 0.09 -14.45
C LEU A 209 18.12 0.62 -14.82
N GLU A 210 19.19 -0.15 -14.67
CA GLU A 210 20.54 0.22 -15.14
C GLU A 210 20.56 0.46 -16.65
N MET A 211 19.76 -0.28 -17.40
CA MET A 211 19.58 -0.06 -18.84
C MET A 211 18.76 1.20 -19.13
N LEU A 212 17.63 1.38 -18.46
CA LEU A 212 16.71 2.51 -18.70
C LEU A 212 17.30 3.85 -18.25
N SER A 213 18.10 3.87 -17.17
CA SER A 213 18.82 5.07 -16.69
C SER A 213 19.86 5.59 -17.68
N LYS A 214 20.28 4.82 -18.70
CA LYS A 214 21.20 5.28 -19.76
C LYS A 214 20.62 6.46 -20.56
N ASN A 215 19.30 6.66 -20.55
CA ASN A 215 18.61 7.73 -21.26
C ASN A 215 19.12 9.15 -20.92
N GLN A 216 19.65 9.36 -19.73
CA GLN A 216 20.12 10.68 -19.32
C GLN A 216 21.51 11.06 -19.89
N LYS A 217 22.25 10.11 -20.46
CA LYS A 217 23.67 10.31 -20.84
C LYS A 217 23.95 10.25 -22.34
N LYS A 218 22.98 9.83 -23.15
CA LYS A 218 23.10 9.70 -24.61
C LYS A 218 21.90 10.33 -25.28
N SER A 219 22.05 10.74 -26.55
CA SER A 219 20.90 11.14 -27.37
C SER A 219 19.87 10.01 -27.41
N PHE A 220 18.61 10.33 -27.12
CA PHE A 220 17.50 9.38 -27.11
C PHE A 220 17.39 8.63 -28.45
N PHE A 221 17.62 9.32 -29.56
CA PHE A 221 17.67 8.73 -30.90
C PHE A 221 18.72 7.62 -31.03
N LEU A 222 19.93 7.84 -30.50
CA LEU A 222 20.99 6.82 -30.51
C LEU A 222 20.64 5.62 -29.63
N LEU A 223 19.94 5.84 -28.52
CA LEU A 223 19.48 4.76 -27.65
C LEU A 223 18.37 3.94 -28.28
N LEU A 224 17.48 4.55 -29.07
CA LEU A 224 16.47 3.81 -29.84
C LEU A 224 17.10 2.86 -30.87
N LYS A 225 18.35 3.07 -31.29
CA LYS A 225 19.03 2.09 -32.15
C LYS A 225 19.43 0.81 -31.41
N ASP A 226 19.58 0.86 -30.08
CA ASP A 226 19.81 -0.31 -29.24
C ASP A 226 18.50 -1.10 -29.09
N ASN A 227 18.48 -2.31 -29.65
CA ASN A 227 17.31 -3.20 -29.62
C ASN A 227 16.84 -3.51 -28.21
N LEU A 228 17.77 -3.72 -27.30
CA LEU A 228 17.44 -4.16 -25.95
C LEU A 228 16.87 -2.99 -25.16
N PHE A 229 17.49 -1.81 -25.26
CA PHE A 229 16.96 -0.58 -24.65
C PHE A 229 15.56 -0.25 -25.15
N ALA A 230 15.36 -0.21 -26.47
CA ALA A 230 14.09 0.21 -27.06
C ALA A 230 12.94 -0.74 -26.66
N LYS A 231 13.17 -2.06 -26.75
CA LYS A 231 12.16 -3.06 -26.34
C LYS A 231 11.87 -2.99 -24.84
N THR A 232 12.90 -2.84 -24.00
CA THR A 232 12.73 -2.72 -22.55
C THR A 232 11.88 -1.50 -22.20
N LEU A 233 12.15 -0.34 -22.82
CA LEU A 233 11.35 0.87 -22.60
C LEU A 233 9.90 0.71 -23.07
N MET A 234 9.66 0.07 -24.21
CA MET A 234 8.29 -0.18 -24.70
C MET A 234 7.50 -1.08 -23.73
N VAL A 235 8.12 -2.17 -23.25
CA VAL A 235 7.50 -3.08 -22.29
C VAL A 235 7.25 -2.38 -20.96
N ASP A 236 8.17 -1.51 -20.52
CA ASP A 236 8.02 -0.73 -19.29
C ASP A 236 6.81 0.22 -19.36
N VAL A 237 6.70 1.01 -20.45
CA VAL A 237 5.57 1.93 -20.66
C VAL A 237 4.26 1.17 -20.83
N TYR A 238 4.26 0.04 -21.55
CA TYR A 238 3.09 -0.82 -21.71
C TYR A 238 2.62 -1.38 -20.36
N SER A 239 3.53 -1.94 -19.57
CA SER A 239 3.22 -2.48 -18.24
C SER A 239 2.72 -1.39 -17.30
N ASN A 240 3.25 -0.17 -17.40
CA ASN A 240 2.75 0.97 -16.66
C ASN A 240 1.32 1.36 -17.10
N ALA A 241 1.01 1.30 -18.40
CA ALA A 241 -0.35 1.51 -18.89
C ALA A 241 -1.34 0.48 -18.30
N GLU A 242 -0.95 -0.80 -18.22
CA GLU A 242 -1.77 -1.84 -17.60
C GLU A 242 -2.04 -1.57 -16.12
N ARG A 243 -1.03 -1.11 -15.36
CA ARG A 243 -1.21 -0.70 -13.96
C ARG A 243 -2.19 0.46 -13.80
N ARG A 244 -2.10 1.47 -14.69
CA ARG A 244 -3.04 2.61 -14.66
C ARG A 244 -4.46 2.16 -15.02
N ALA A 245 -4.61 1.24 -15.97
CA ALA A 245 -5.91 0.66 -16.30
C ALA A 245 -6.51 -0.15 -15.14
N SER A 246 -5.71 -0.96 -14.43
CA SER A 246 -6.18 -1.71 -13.26
C SER A 246 -6.62 -0.81 -12.09
N GLN A 247 -6.13 0.42 -12.05
CA GLN A 247 -6.56 1.46 -11.11
C GLN A 247 -7.79 2.25 -11.59
N GLY A 248 -8.38 1.90 -12.74
CA GLY A 248 -9.49 2.63 -13.36
C GLY A 248 -9.09 3.97 -13.99
N CYS A 249 -7.79 4.27 -14.09
CA CYS A 249 -7.26 5.50 -14.69
C CYS A 249 -7.10 5.33 -16.21
N TYR A 250 -8.20 5.07 -16.92
CA TYR A 250 -8.19 4.72 -18.34
C TYR A 250 -7.63 5.81 -19.26
N ASP A 251 -7.91 7.08 -18.98
CA ASP A 251 -7.38 8.20 -19.78
C ASP A 251 -5.85 8.23 -19.77
N ASP A 252 -5.26 7.98 -18.60
CA ASP A 252 -3.80 7.97 -18.40
C ASP A 252 -3.15 6.72 -19.03
N ALA A 253 -3.87 5.58 -18.99
CA ALA A 253 -3.46 4.35 -19.65
C ALA A 253 -3.44 4.51 -21.18
N ILE A 254 -4.49 5.11 -21.77
CA ILE A 254 -4.60 5.33 -23.21
C ILE A 254 -3.44 6.20 -23.71
N ILE A 255 -3.10 7.28 -23.00
CA ILE A 255 -1.96 8.15 -23.37
C ILE A 255 -0.65 7.35 -23.40
N ARG A 256 -0.43 6.43 -22.45
CA ARG A 256 0.76 5.55 -22.45
C ARG A 256 0.76 4.57 -23.61
N LEU A 257 -0.40 4.00 -23.97
CA LEU A 257 -0.49 3.13 -25.13
C LEU A 257 -0.18 3.89 -26.44
N TYR A 258 -0.64 5.14 -26.58
CA TYR A 258 -0.20 6.00 -27.69
C TYR A 258 1.31 6.22 -27.67
N ARG A 259 1.91 6.44 -26.49
CA ARG A 259 3.37 6.55 -26.37
C ARG A 259 4.09 5.27 -26.76
N VAL A 260 3.55 4.08 -26.46
CA VAL A 260 4.12 2.80 -26.92
C VAL A 260 4.09 2.73 -28.45
N LEU A 261 2.98 3.06 -29.10
CA LEU A 261 2.89 3.09 -30.57
C LEU A 261 3.89 4.07 -31.18
N GLU A 262 4.07 5.23 -30.55
CA GLU A 262 5.05 6.22 -30.98
C GLU A 262 6.48 5.68 -30.83
N LEU A 263 6.81 5.09 -29.68
CA LEU A 263 8.11 4.46 -29.45
C LEU A 263 8.41 3.37 -30.47
N ILE A 264 7.43 2.54 -30.84
CA ILE A 264 7.58 1.52 -31.89
C ILE A 264 7.96 2.17 -33.22
N SER A 265 7.23 3.20 -33.64
CA SER A 265 7.54 3.90 -34.89
C SER A 265 8.91 4.58 -34.87
N GLN A 266 9.27 5.22 -33.75
CA GLN A 266 10.57 5.88 -33.54
C GLN A 266 11.72 4.86 -33.57
N TYR A 267 11.55 3.71 -32.93
CA TYR A 267 12.51 2.60 -32.95
C TYR A 267 12.73 2.07 -34.36
N ARG A 268 11.64 1.83 -35.11
CA ARG A 268 11.72 1.32 -36.49
C ARG A 268 12.39 2.35 -37.40
N LEU A 269 12.01 3.62 -37.32
CA LEU A 269 12.64 4.71 -38.10
C LEU A 269 14.13 4.90 -37.74
N ALA A 270 14.52 4.70 -36.49
CA ALA A 270 15.92 4.75 -36.09
C ALA A 270 16.80 3.68 -36.78
N LYS A 271 16.21 2.57 -37.25
CA LYS A 271 16.92 1.57 -38.07
C LYS A 271 17.22 2.06 -39.49
N TYR A 272 16.44 3.02 -39.98
CA TYR A 272 16.68 3.73 -41.22
C TYR A 272 17.49 5.03 -41.01
N ASP A 273 18.05 5.24 -39.82
CA ASP A 273 18.75 6.46 -39.42
C ASP A 273 17.89 7.74 -39.45
N ILE A 274 16.58 7.60 -39.28
CA ILE A 274 15.64 8.74 -39.31
C ILE A 274 15.24 9.12 -37.89
N ASN A 275 15.61 10.34 -37.47
CA ASN A 275 15.16 10.94 -36.21
C ASN A 275 13.85 11.69 -36.41
N THR A 276 12.78 11.28 -35.72
CA THR A 276 11.45 11.93 -35.86
C THR A 276 11.41 13.38 -35.39
N SER A 277 12.40 13.82 -34.58
CA SER A 277 12.51 15.22 -34.14
C SER A 277 13.32 16.11 -35.09
N GLU A 278 14.04 15.50 -36.03
CA GLU A 278 14.88 16.19 -37.01
C GLU A 278 15.00 15.30 -38.26
N VAL A 279 13.93 15.25 -39.04
CA VAL A 279 13.77 14.33 -40.16
C VAL A 279 14.65 14.77 -41.33
N LYS A 280 15.57 13.90 -41.73
CA LYS A 280 16.44 14.09 -42.90
C LYS A 280 16.25 12.94 -43.88
N VAL A 281 15.38 13.15 -44.87
CA VAL A 281 15.14 12.19 -45.96
C VAL A 281 15.37 12.90 -47.28
N SER A 282 16.35 12.44 -48.05
CA SER A 282 16.69 12.99 -49.38
C SER A 282 16.21 12.13 -50.55
N ASP A 283 15.70 10.92 -50.26
CA ASP A 283 15.19 10.02 -51.30
C ASP A 283 13.83 10.51 -51.82
N GLU A 284 13.84 11.10 -53.02
CA GLU A 284 12.65 11.64 -53.71
C GLU A 284 11.54 10.60 -53.84
N THR A 285 11.88 9.32 -54.03
CA THR A 285 10.88 8.27 -54.17
C THR A 285 10.11 8.01 -52.88
N THR A 286 10.80 8.01 -51.72
CA THR A 286 10.16 7.95 -50.40
C THR A 286 9.28 9.17 -50.17
N ILE A 287 9.76 10.39 -50.51
CA ILE A 287 9.01 11.63 -50.31
C ILE A 287 7.71 11.59 -51.12
N GLN A 288 7.78 11.26 -52.42
CA GLN A 288 6.60 11.19 -53.28
C GLN A 288 5.58 10.14 -52.79
N LYS A 289 6.07 8.97 -52.32
CA LYS A 289 5.23 7.94 -51.71
C LYS A 289 4.56 8.44 -50.43
N PHE A 290 5.32 9.10 -49.55
CA PHE A 290 4.79 9.70 -48.33
C PHE A 290 3.67 10.69 -48.64
N GLU A 291 3.87 11.61 -49.58
CA GLU A 291 2.85 12.60 -49.95
C GLU A 291 1.58 11.97 -50.52
N THR A 292 1.72 10.92 -51.33
CA THR A 292 0.58 10.18 -51.89
C THR A 292 -0.21 9.45 -50.80
N LEU A 293 0.51 8.85 -49.83
CA LEU A 293 -0.12 8.16 -48.71
C LEU A 293 -0.76 9.14 -47.73
N SER A 294 -0.14 10.30 -47.50
CA SER A 294 -0.69 11.33 -46.61
C SER A 294 -1.99 11.89 -47.15
N GLU A 295 -2.12 12.06 -48.47
CA GLU A 295 -3.40 12.42 -49.11
C GLU A 295 -4.48 11.36 -48.87
N ARG A 296 -4.15 10.07 -48.96
CA ARG A 296 -5.10 8.99 -48.69
C ARG A 296 -5.55 8.92 -47.23
N VAL A 297 -4.65 9.22 -46.28
CA VAL A 297 -4.93 9.12 -44.84
C VAL A 297 -5.63 10.39 -44.31
N TYR A 298 -5.21 11.57 -44.75
CA TYR A 298 -5.71 12.85 -44.23
C TYR A 298 -6.68 13.58 -45.15
N GLY A 299 -6.85 13.12 -46.39
CA GLY A 299 -7.65 13.80 -47.42
C GLY A 299 -6.95 15.00 -48.05
N THR A 300 -5.71 15.31 -47.67
CA THR A 300 -4.91 16.40 -48.24
C THR A 300 -3.46 15.99 -48.38
N LYS A 301 -2.83 16.39 -49.49
CA LYS A 301 -1.42 16.16 -49.74
C LYS A 301 -0.58 16.96 -48.75
N ARG A 302 0.20 16.27 -47.92
CA ARG A 302 1.11 16.88 -46.94
C ARG A 302 2.55 16.53 -47.27
N GLY A 303 3.42 17.54 -47.29
CA GLY A 303 4.87 17.35 -47.37
C GLY A 303 5.45 16.81 -46.07
N LEU A 304 6.66 16.28 -46.14
CA LEU A 304 7.36 15.76 -44.97
C LEU A 304 7.90 16.92 -44.12
N ALA A 305 7.42 17.03 -42.89
CA ALA A 305 7.85 18.08 -41.96
C ALA A 305 9.20 17.75 -41.30
N ASP A 306 9.92 18.78 -40.85
CA ASP A 306 11.19 18.64 -40.10
C ASP A 306 11.04 17.81 -38.81
N LYS A 307 9.83 17.84 -38.22
CA LYS A 307 9.44 17.02 -37.09
C LYS A 307 8.11 16.35 -37.38
N ILE A 308 8.05 15.04 -37.17
CA ILE A 308 6.88 14.22 -37.47
C ILE A 308 6.31 13.59 -36.20
N ALA A 309 4.98 13.50 -36.15
CA ALA A 309 4.22 12.87 -35.08
C ALA A 309 3.93 11.39 -35.38
N LEU A 310 3.14 10.75 -34.52
CA LEU A 310 2.81 9.32 -34.60
C LEU A 310 2.37 8.86 -36.00
N MET A 311 1.29 9.43 -36.54
CA MET A 311 0.72 8.96 -37.80
C MET A 311 1.67 9.18 -38.99
N ASP A 312 2.33 10.33 -39.06
CA ASP A 312 3.32 10.62 -40.10
C ASP A 312 4.53 9.67 -40.01
N SER A 313 4.91 9.25 -38.79
CA SER A 313 5.97 8.26 -38.59
C SER A 313 5.60 6.91 -39.22
N TRP A 314 4.36 6.46 -39.06
CA TRP A 314 3.87 5.22 -39.67
C TRP A 314 3.76 5.31 -41.19
N ILE A 315 3.28 6.44 -41.72
CA ILE A 315 3.22 6.68 -43.17
C ILE A 315 4.64 6.64 -43.76
N LEU A 316 5.61 7.27 -43.09
CA LEU A 316 7.00 7.28 -43.55
C LEU A 316 7.64 5.88 -43.53
N LEU A 317 7.37 5.08 -42.49
CA LEU A 317 7.81 3.68 -42.45
C LEU A 317 7.25 2.87 -43.62
N TYR A 318 5.95 3.01 -43.89
CA TYR A 318 5.33 2.34 -45.04
C TYR A 318 5.91 2.82 -46.38
N ALA A 319 6.18 4.12 -46.53
CA ALA A 319 6.82 4.68 -47.71
C ALA A 319 8.24 4.13 -47.93
N LYS A 320 8.96 3.81 -46.83
CA LYS A 320 10.26 3.13 -46.84
C LYS A 320 10.20 1.63 -47.12
N GLY A 321 9.00 1.04 -47.22
CA GLY A 321 8.81 -0.40 -47.42
C GLY A 321 9.07 -1.23 -46.18
N ASP A 322 8.95 -0.63 -44.99
CA ASP A 322 9.01 -1.34 -43.71
C ASP A 322 7.68 -2.08 -43.48
N VAL A 323 7.73 -3.40 -43.29
CA VAL A 323 6.56 -4.30 -43.17
C VAL A 323 6.33 -4.69 -41.72
#